data_AF-A0A016VGK0-F1
#
_entry.id   AF-A0A016VGK0-F1
#
_cell.length_a   1.000
_cell.length_b   1.000
_cell.length_c   1.000
_cell.angle_alpha   90.00
_cell.angle_beta   90.00
_cell.angle_gamma   90.00
#
_symmetry.space_group_name_H-M   'P 1'
#
loop_
_entity.id
_entity.type
_entity.pdbx_description
1 polymer ?
#
loop_
_entity_poly.entity_id
_entity_poly.type
_entity_poly.pdbx_seq_one_letter_code
_entity_poly.pdbx_strand_id
1 'polypeptide(L)'
;MNAEKYTNRPFLVYREPERSQLEHHHKMPPFLKNVSDDARWEFYEIIRDLSTSMNEKMKKIEAWAQKQGVEKEVQDWFKKIGVFWDEINKNTTKVLSELPSVYPKVYEIMSDMSLTPRELYAKIRALKLDRTVARSLHAVAMAVIHSGGQDPYLSMNAEVFLEKLAGSKFRRHASHHRFRN
;
A
#
# COMPACT_ATOMS: atom_id res chain seq x y z
N MET A 1 -26.85 38.19 -24.91
CA MET A 1 -26.94 36.88 -25.59
C MET A 1 -25.69 36.72 -26.44
N ASN A 2 -24.81 35.78 -26.08
CA ASN A 2 -23.74 35.29 -26.93
C ASN A 2 -23.56 33.82 -26.56
N ALA A 3 -24.19 32.96 -27.35
CA ALA A 3 -24.01 31.52 -27.31
C ALA A 3 -22.87 31.20 -28.27
N GLU A 4 -21.73 30.73 -27.77
CA GLU A 4 -20.77 30.01 -28.62
C GLU A 4 -19.68 29.33 -27.77
N LYS A 5 -19.29 28.14 -28.23
CA LYS A 5 -18.14 27.30 -27.82
C LYS A 5 -18.38 26.25 -26.73
N TYR A 6 -19.37 25.38 -26.94
CA TYR A 6 -19.20 23.97 -26.60
C TYR A 6 -18.26 23.35 -27.65
N THR A 7 -16.96 23.32 -27.35
CA THR A 7 -15.99 22.55 -28.13
C THR A 7 -15.76 21.21 -27.43
N ASN A 8 -15.98 20.15 -28.22
CA ASN A 8 -15.73 18.75 -27.91
C ASN A 8 -14.49 18.53 -27.03
N ARG A 9 -14.68 18.04 -25.80
CA ARG A 9 -13.64 17.30 -25.09
C ARG A 9 -13.64 15.88 -25.63
N PRO A 10 -12.60 15.40 -26.33
CA PRO A 10 -12.50 13.99 -26.66
C PRO A 10 -12.39 13.19 -25.35
N PHE A 11 -13.27 12.19 -25.21
CA PHE A 11 -13.17 11.16 -24.19
C PHE A 11 -11.73 10.66 -24.15
N LEU A 12 -11.10 10.72 -22.98
CA LEU A 12 -9.80 10.10 -22.73
C LEU A 12 -9.98 8.60 -22.97
N VAL A 13 -9.59 8.12 -24.15
CA VAL A 13 -9.39 6.71 -24.42
C VAL A 13 -8.32 6.26 -23.44
N TYR A 14 -8.71 5.43 -22.47
CA TYR A 14 -7.78 4.72 -21.61
C TYR A 14 -6.88 3.88 -22.53
N ARG A 15 -5.70 4.39 -22.86
CA ARG A 15 -4.64 3.58 -23.47
C ARG A 15 -4.13 2.68 -22.36
N GLU A 16 -4.42 1.39 -22.45
CA GLU A 16 -3.80 0.37 -21.59
C GLU A 16 -2.29 0.61 -21.56
N PRO A 17 -1.66 0.78 -20.38
CA PRO A 17 -0.22 0.87 -20.31
C PRO A 17 0.38 -0.42 -20.86
N GLU A 18 1.41 -0.29 -21.71
CA GLU A 18 2.14 -1.42 -22.27
C GLU A 18 2.50 -2.44 -21.18
N ARG A 19 2.35 -3.71 -21.55
CA ARG A 19 2.47 -4.94 -20.73
C ARG A 19 3.81 -5.15 -19.99
N SER A 20 4.70 -4.15 -19.90
CA SER A 20 6.08 -4.28 -19.44
C SER A 20 6.46 -3.47 -18.19
N GLN A 21 5.58 -2.61 -17.64
CA GLN A 21 5.99 -1.64 -16.59
C GLN A 21 5.34 -1.80 -15.21
N LEU A 22 4.68 -2.91 -14.92
CA LEU A 22 4.08 -3.19 -13.60
C LEU A 22 4.79 -4.30 -12.84
N GLU A 23 6.12 -4.34 -12.88
CA GLU A 23 6.90 -5.15 -11.92
C GLU A 23 6.94 -4.46 -10.54
N HIS A 24 5.79 -4.43 -9.86
CA HIS A 24 5.86 -4.62 -8.42
C HIS A 24 6.32 -6.05 -8.22
N HIS A 25 7.49 -6.25 -7.62
CA HIS A 25 7.97 -7.58 -7.19
C HIS A 25 7.01 -8.15 -6.12
N HIS A 26 5.80 -8.55 -6.53
CA HIS A 26 5.00 -9.51 -5.82
C HIS A 26 5.85 -10.76 -5.81
N LYS A 27 6.40 -11.09 -4.63
CA LYS A 27 7.11 -12.35 -4.44
C LYS A 27 6.20 -13.47 -4.94
N MET A 28 6.60 -14.10 -6.04
CA MET A 28 5.89 -15.21 -6.65
C MET A 28 5.61 -16.28 -5.58
N PRO A 29 4.35 -16.75 -5.42
CA PRO A 29 4.03 -17.84 -4.51
C PRO A 29 4.99 -19.02 -4.69
N PRO A 30 5.52 -19.63 -3.61
CA PRO A 30 6.55 -20.67 -3.71
C PRO A 30 6.17 -21.85 -4.62
N PHE A 31 4.89 -22.24 -4.64
CA PHE A 31 4.39 -23.36 -5.46
C PHE A 31 4.47 -23.09 -6.96
N LEU A 32 4.48 -21.83 -7.38
CA LEU A 32 4.67 -21.47 -8.79
C LEU A 32 6.10 -21.71 -9.28
N LYS A 33 7.09 -21.88 -8.39
CA LYS A 33 8.46 -22.18 -8.82
C LYS A 33 8.59 -23.53 -9.53
N ASN A 34 7.71 -24.48 -9.20
CA ASN A 34 7.81 -25.86 -9.66
C ASN A 34 6.92 -26.17 -10.88
N VAL A 35 6.19 -25.18 -11.40
CA VAL A 35 5.35 -25.32 -12.60
C VAL A 35 5.99 -24.62 -13.80
N SER A 36 5.54 -24.95 -15.02
CA SER A 36 6.01 -24.33 -16.26
C SER A 36 5.64 -22.84 -16.33
N ASP A 37 6.32 -22.09 -17.20
CA ASP A 37 6.02 -20.66 -17.38
C ASP A 37 4.59 -20.43 -17.90
N ASP A 38 4.09 -21.29 -18.79
CA ASP A 38 2.70 -21.26 -19.26
C ASP A 38 1.72 -21.48 -18.10
N ALA A 39 1.98 -22.44 -17.23
CA ALA A 39 1.15 -22.70 -16.06
C ALA A 39 1.15 -21.51 -15.07
N ARG A 40 2.28 -20.78 -14.95
CA ARG A 40 2.32 -19.54 -14.16
C ARG A 40 1.44 -18.46 -14.77
N TRP A 41 1.46 -18.32 -16.09
CA TRP A 41 0.60 -17.36 -16.80
C TRP A 41 -0.87 -17.65 -16.58
N GLU A 42 -1.30 -18.90 -16.73
CA GLU A 42 -2.69 -19.32 -16.44
C GLU A 42 -3.12 -18.94 -15.01
N PHE A 43 -2.25 -19.20 -14.01
CA PHE A 43 -2.51 -18.82 -12.63
C PHE A 43 -2.73 -17.30 -12.49
N TYR A 44 -1.85 -16.49 -13.09
CA TYR A 44 -1.96 -15.03 -13.00
C TYR A 44 -3.17 -14.48 -13.76
N GLU A 45 -3.58 -15.10 -14.88
CA GLU A 45 -4.81 -14.74 -15.57
C GLU A 45 -6.04 -14.94 -14.67
N ILE A 46 -6.11 -16.07 -13.95
CA ILE A 46 -7.21 -16.31 -12.99
C ILE A 46 -7.20 -15.26 -11.87
N ILE A 47 -6.03 -14.92 -11.33
CA ILE A 47 -5.92 -13.96 -10.23
C ILE A 47 -6.29 -12.53 -10.68
N ARG A 48 -5.86 -12.13 -11.89
CA ARG A 48 -6.04 -10.78 -12.42
C ARG A 48 -7.43 -10.52 -12.99
N ASP A 49 -8.23 -11.55 -13.25
CA ASP A 49 -9.59 -11.43 -13.75
C ASP A 49 -10.46 -10.54 -12.84
N LEU A 50 -10.76 -9.31 -13.26
CA LEU A 50 -11.54 -8.37 -12.43
C LEU A 50 -13.04 -8.67 -12.42
N SER A 51 -13.51 -9.61 -13.24
CA SER A 51 -14.93 -9.91 -13.44
C SER A 51 -15.45 -11.06 -12.57
N THR A 52 -14.57 -11.90 -12.02
CA THR A 52 -14.97 -13.06 -11.20
C THR A 52 -14.77 -12.83 -9.70
N SER A 53 -15.66 -13.44 -8.93
CA SER A 53 -15.56 -13.41 -7.46
C SER A 53 -14.32 -14.17 -6.98
N MET A 54 -13.82 -13.81 -5.79
CA MET A 54 -12.69 -14.52 -5.20
C MET A 54 -12.99 -16.02 -5.00
N ASN A 55 -14.21 -16.37 -4.62
CA ASN A 55 -14.62 -17.77 -4.44
C ASN A 55 -14.56 -18.54 -5.77
N GLU A 56 -14.98 -17.94 -6.88
CA GLU A 56 -14.88 -18.55 -8.21
C GLU A 56 -13.43 -18.67 -8.67
N LYS A 57 -12.61 -17.65 -8.41
CA LYS A 57 -11.16 -17.72 -8.67
C LYS A 57 -10.51 -18.86 -7.89
N MET A 58 -10.86 -19.04 -6.62
CA MET A 58 -10.34 -20.14 -5.80
C MET A 58 -10.71 -21.50 -6.38
N LYS A 59 -11.95 -21.68 -6.85
CA LYS A 59 -12.35 -22.91 -7.56
C LYS A 59 -11.56 -23.13 -8.85
N LYS A 60 -11.35 -22.07 -9.66
CA LYS A 60 -10.53 -22.14 -10.88
C LYS A 60 -9.07 -22.49 -10.56
N ILE A 61 -8.51 -21.92 -9.49
CA ILE A 61 -7.15 -22.20 -9.03
C ILE A 61 -7.03 -23.62 -8.49
N GLU A 62 -8.04 -24.15 -7.82
CA GLU A 62 -8.06 -25.54 -7.36
C GLU A 62 -8.05 -26.52 -8.54
N ALA A 63 -8.87 -26.26 -9.57
CA ALA A 63 -8.85 -27.05 -10.80
C ALA A 63 -7.52 -26.92 -11.56
N TRP A 64 -6.94 -25.72 -11.60
CA TRP A 64 -5.60 -25.48 -12.15
C TRP A 64 -4.54 -26.27 -11.35
N ALA A 65 -4.60 -26.26 -10.01
CA ALA A 65 -3.64 -26.94 -9.16
C ALA A 65 -3.64 -28.45 -9.38
N GLN A 66 -4.81 -29.05 -9.61
CA GLN A 66 -4.95 -30.47 -9.95
C GLN A 66 -4.25 -30.83 -11.26
N LYS A 67 -4.33 -29.96 -12.26
CA LYS A 67 -3.63 -30.16 -13.54
C LYS A 67 -2.11 -30.07 -13.40
N GLN A 68 -1.63 -29.25 -12.47
CA GLN A 68 -0.21 -28.97 -12.28
C GLN A 68 0.45 -29.82 -11.17
N GLY A 69 -0.33 -30.62 -10.42
CA GLY A 69 0.19 -31.45 -9.32
C GLY A 69 0.69 -30.65 -8.10
N VAL A 70 0.08 -29.49 -7.82
CA VAL A 70 0.45 -28.58 -6.72
C VAL A 70 -0.71 -28.31 -5.75
N GLU A 71 -1.65 -29.25 -5.66
CA GLU A 71 -2.89 -29.12 -4.89
C GLU A 71 -2.62 -28.83 -3.42
N LYS A 72 -1.67 -29.56 -2.82
CA LYS A 72 -1.35 -29.42 -1.40
C LYS A 72 -0.86 -28.01 -1.08
N GLU A 73 0.04 -27.48 -1.89
CA GLU A 73 0.62 -26.16 -1.71
C GLU A 73 -0.40 -25.04 -1.95
N VAL A 74 -1.32 -25.23 -2.90
CA VAL A 74 -2.42 -24.30 -3.15
C VAL A 74 -3.42 -24.30 -1.99
N GLN A 75 -3.76 -25.46 -1.43
CA GLN A 75 -4.63 -25.56 -0.25
C GLN A 75 -3.99 -24.90 0.99
N ASP A 76 -2.69 -25.09 1.19
CA ASP A 76 -1.96 -24.40 2.26
C ASP A 76 -1.86 -22.89 2.02
N TRP A 77 -1.82 -22.45 0.76
CA TRP A 77 -1.92 -21.04 0.41
C TRP A 77 -3.30 -20.46 0.70
N PHE A 78 -4.39 -21.16 0.36
CA PHE A 78 -5.76 -20.73 0.67
C PHE A 78 -6.00 -20.52 2.16
N LYS A 79 -5.50 -21.42 3.02
CA LYS A 79 -5.61 -21.26 4.48
C LYS A 79 -4.94 -19.97 4.98
N LYS A 80 -3.82 -19.57 4.36
CA LYS A 80 -3.11 -18.32 4.71
C LYS A 80 -3.90 -17.07 4.35
N ILE A 81 -4.84 -17.14 3.39
CA ILE A 81 -5.70 -16.00 3.03
C ILE A 81 -6.63 -15.65 4.20
N GLY A 82 -7.24 -16.63 4.85
CA GLY A 82 -8.09 -16.40 6.03
C GLY A 82 -7.31 -15.77 7.18
N VAL A 83 -6.18 -16.39 7.54
CA VAL A 83 -5.29 -15.88 8.61
C VAL A 83 -4.82 -14.46 8.31
N PHE A 84 -4.50 -14.15 7.05
CA PHE A 84 -4.13 -12.81 6.63
C PHE A 84 -5.24 -11.79 6.90
N TRP A 85 -6.49 -12.09 6.52
CA TRP A 85 -7.61 -11.17 6.77
C TRP A 85 -7.93 -11.02 8.25
N ASP A 86 -7.81 -12.07 9.05
CA ASP A 86 -7.96 -11.99 10.50
C ASP A 86 -6.91 -11.08 11.15
N GLU A 87 -5.64 -11.21 10.72
CA GLU A 87 -4.55 -10.33 11.17
C GLU A 87 -4.78 -8.87 10.75
N ILE A 88 -5.22 -8.64 9.50
CA ILE A 88 -5.56 -7.30 9.01
C ILE A 88 -6.71 -6.70 9.83
N ASN A 89 -7.77 -7.46 10.09
CA ASN A 89 -8.91 -6.99 10.87
C ASN A 89 -8.51 -6.64 12.31
N LYS A 90 -7.74 -7.51 12.96
CA LYS A 90 -7.19 -7.27 14.30
C LYS A 90 -6.35 -5.99 14.35
N ASN A 91 -5.41 -5.84 13.42
CA ASN A 91 -4.51 -4.69 13.36
C ASN A 91 -5.26 -3.40 13.03
N THR A 92 -6.23 -3.45 12.12
CA THR A 92 -7.04 -2.29 11.74
C THR A 92 -7.92 -1.83 12.89
N THR A 93 -8.58 -2.77 13.58
CA THR A 93 -9.38 -2.47 14.77
C THR A 93 -8.52 -1.80 15.85
N LYS A 94 -7.31 -2.30 16.09
CA LYS A 94 -6.34 -1.68 17.01
C LYS A 94 -6.04 -0.24 16.61
N VAL A 95 -5.67 -0.01 15.34
CA VAL A 95 -5.37 1.33 14.82
C VAL A 95 -6.55 2.27 15.02
N LEU A 96 -7.77 1.87 14.63
CA LEU A 96 -8.96 2.70 14.76
C LEU A 96 -9.26 3.07 16.22
N SER A 97 -8.97 2.17 17.17
CA SER A 97 -9.16 2.44 18.59
C SER A 97 -8.11 3.38 19.19
N GLU A 98 -6.85 3.28 18.76
CA GLU A 98 -5.74 4.03 19.36
C GLU A 98 -5.50 5.38 18.69
N LEU A 99 -5.68 5.47 17.37
CA LEU A 99 -5.31 6.64 16.57
C LEU A 99 -5.96 7.95 17.05
N PRO A 100 -7.27 7.99 17.40
CA PRO A 100 -7.90 9.22 17.90
C PRO A 100 -7.27 9.76 19.18
N SER A 101 -6.75 8.87 20.04
CA SER A 101 -6.12 9.24 21.31
C SER A 101 -4.64 9.63 21.17
N VAL A 102 -3.97 9.06 20.18
CA VAL A 102 -2.53 9.24 19.93
C VAL A 102 -2.28 10.50 19.10
N TYR A 103 -3.10 10.75 18.09
CA TYR A 103 -2.88 11.84 17.14
C TYR A 103 -2.72 13.21 17.80
N PRO A 104 -3.58 13.64 18.75
CA PRO A 104 -3.43 14.96 19.38
C PRO A 104 -2.07 15.14 20.08
N LYS A 105 -1.56 14.10 20.73
CA LYS A 105 -0.25 14.11 21.41
C LYS A 105 0.90 14.25 20.42
N VAL A 106 0.80 13.55 19.30
CA VAL A 106 1.80 13.64 18.22
C VAL A 106 1.76 15.02 17.57
N TYR A 107 0.58 15.56 17.32
CA TYR A 107 0.39 16.90 16.78
C TYR A 107 0.97 17.98 17.70
N GLU A 108 0.70 17.91 19.00
CA GLU A 108 1.24 18.84 20.00
C GLU A 108 2.78 18.85 19.96
N ILE A 109 3.42 17.68 19.91
CA ILE A 109 4.88 17.57 19.81
C ILE A 109 5.39 18.09 18.46
N MET A 110 4.70 17.82 17.36
CA MET A 110 5.15 18.18 16.00
C MET A 110 4.94 19.66 15.67
N SER A 111 3.96 20.31 16.29
CA SER A 111 3.67 21.73 16.09
C SER A 111 4.45 22.64 17.05
N ASP A 112 5.18 22.06 18.02
CA ASP A 112 6.01 22.79 18.96
C ASP A 112 7.33 23.23 18.31
N MET A 113 7.34 24.47 17.82
CA MET A 113 8.47 25.11 17.16
C MET A 113 9.64 25.43 18.11
N SER A 114 9.47 25.27 19.42
CA SER A 114 10.57 25.45 20.38
C SER A 114 11.50 24.24 20.45
N LEU A 115 11.05 23.08 19.96
CA LEU A 115 11.81 21.84 20.02
C LEU A 115 12.81 21.73 18.88
N THR A 116 14.00 21.24 19.22
CA THR A 116 14.91 20.71 18.20
C THR A 116 14.36 19.39 17.64
N PRO A 117 14.72 19.01 16.40
CA PRO A 117 14.34 17.71 15.84
C PRO A 117 14.71 16.52 16.74
N ARG A 118 15.83 16.58 17.47
CA ARG A 118 16.27 15.52 18.38
C ARG A 118 15.33 15.36 19.58
N GLU A 119 14.87 16.46 20.16
CA GLU A 119 13.93 16.47 21.29
C GLU A 119 12.55 16.01 20.85
N LEU A 120 12.11 16.46 19.67
CA LEU A 120 10.88 16.00 19.04
C LEU A 120 10.89 14.46 18.86
N TYR A 121 11.95 13.89 18.27
CA TYR A 121 12.09 12.43 18.16
C TYR A 121 12.13 11.72 19.51
N ALA A 122 12.75 12.32 20.54
CA ALA A 122 12.76 11.75 21.88
C ALA A 122 11.36 11.70 22.50
N LYS A 123 10.59 12.81 22.40
CA LYS A 123 9.21 12.90 22.89
C LYS A 123 8.28 11.92 22.17
N ILE A 124 8.37 11.80 20.84
CA ILE A 124 7.55 10.82 20.11
C ILE A 124 7.91 9.38 20.50
N ARG A 125 9.21 9.05 20.66
CA ARG A 125 9.61 7.72 21.15
C ARG A 125 9.12 7.43 22.56
N ALA A 126 9.03 8.46 23.41
CA ALA A 126 8.50 8.32 24.77
C ALA A 126 6.99 7.97 24.78
N LEU A 127 6.25 8.26 23.70
CA LEU A 127 4.86 7.81 23.55
C LEU A 127 4.73 6.28 23.39
N LYS A 128 5.83 5.56 23.12
CA LYS A 128 5.89 4.09 22.99
C LYS A 128 4.77 3.51 22.13
N LEU A 129 4.50 4.18 21.00
CA LEU A 129 3.43 3.79 20.10
C LEU A 129 3.67 2.39 19.56
N ASP A 130 2.60 1.60 19.47
CA ASP A 130 2.64 0.35 18.72
C ASP A 130 3.11 0.62 17.29
N ARG A 131 3.94 -0.28 16.75
CA ARG A 131 4.54 -0.10 15.43
C ARG A 131 3.51 0.07 14.32
N THR A 132 2.41 -0.69 14.38
CA THR A 132 1.33 -0.60 13.39
C THR A 132 0.62 0.74 13.52
N VAL A 133 0.34 1.18 14.75
CA VAL A 133 -0.30 2.48 15.01
C VAL A 133 0.57 3.65 14.55
N ALA A 134 1.87 3.64 14.85
CA ALA A 134 2.80 4.67 14.39
C ALA A 134 2.87 4.75 12.86
N ARG A 135 2.86 3.59 12.18
CA ARG A 135 2.86 3.50 10.70
C ARG A 135 1.57 3.98 10.07
N SER A 136 0.43 3.58 10.63
CA SER A 136 -0.87 4.03 10.14
C SER A 136 -1.04 5.52 10.34
N LEU A 137 -0.59 6.06 11.47
CA LEU A 137 -0.58 7.50 11.72
C LEU A 137 0.24 8.25 10.67
N HIS A 138 1.44 7.75 10.34
CA HIS A 138 2.26 8.29 9.26
C HIS A 138 1.49 8.31 7.93
N ALA A 139 0.91 7.18 7.53
CA ALA A 139 0.19 7.07 6.27
C ALA A 139 -1.00 8.05 6.18
N VAL A 140 -1.78 8.18 7.25
CA VAL A 140 -2.90 9.13 7.33
C VAL A 140 -2.41 10.56 7.22
N ALA A 141 -1.36 10.93 7.98
CA ALA A 141 -0.80 12.29 7.93
C ALA A 141 -0.30 12.65 6.52
N MET A 142 0.39 11.74 5.84
CA MET A 142 0.88 11.96 4.47
C MET A 142 -0.25 12.09 3.46
N ALA A 143 -1.31 11.29 3.59
CA ALA A 143 -2.49 11.42 2.73
C ALA A 143 -3.14 12.81 2.88
N VAL A 144 -3.20 13.34 4.10
CA VAL A 144 -3.75 14.69 4.36
C VAL A 144 -2.83 15.78 3.81
N ILE A 145 -1.52 15.71 4.04
CA ILE A 145 -0.54 16.68 3.54
C ILE A 145 -0.63 16.78 2.01
N HIS A 146 -0.62 15.65 1.31
CA HIS A 146 -0.63 15.61 -0.16
C HIS A 146 -2.00 15.87 -0.81
N SER A 147 -3.08 15.88 -0.04
CA SER A 147 -4.43 16.14 -0.58
C SER A 147 -4.87 17.60 -0.49
N GLY A 148 -4.18 18.45 0.28
CA GLY A 148 -4.60 19.85 0.41
C GLY A 148 -3.60 20.85 1.01
N GLY A 149 -2.35 20.48 1.29
CA GLY A 149 -1.35 21.42 1.84
C GLY A 149 -0.37 21.93 0.80
N GLN A 150 -0.24 23.25 0.66
CA GLN A 150 1.07 23.80 0.27
C GLN A 150 1.99 23.61 1.47
N ASP A 151 3.02 22.77 1.37
CA ASP A 151 4.04 22.65 2.42
C ASP A 151 4.85 23.96 2.48
N PRO A 152 4.65 24.82 3.49
CA PRO A 152 5.34 26.11 3.56
C PRO A 152 6.79 25.95 4.02
N TYR A 153 7.19 24.77 4.49
CA TYR A 153 8.51 24.55 5.07
C TYR A 153 9.57 24.22 4.03
N LEU A 154 9.22 23.85 2.78
CA LEU A 154 10.12 23.52 1.64
C LEU A 154 11.31 22.57 1.97
N SER A 155 11.35 22.01 3.18
CA SER A 155 12.52 21.39 3.82
C SER A 155 12.13 20.36 4.87
N MET A 156 10.90 20.41 5.38
CA MET A 156 10.37 19.36 6.24
C MET A 156 9.74 18.31 5.34
N ASN A 157 10.58 17.47 4.72
CA ASN A 157 10.13 16.23 4.10
C ASN A 157 9.46 15.39 5.22
N ALA A 158 8.14 15.59 5.42
CA ALA A 158 7.34 14.85 6.38
C ALA A 158 7.50 13.34 6.16
N GLU A 159 7.74 12.97 4.90
CA GLU A 159 8.23 11.67 4.44
C GLU A 159 9.41 11.16 5.28
N VAL A 160 10.52 11.88 5.36
CA VAL A 160 11.73 11.45 6.09
C VAL A 160 11.51 11.40 7.60
N PHE A 161 10.69 12.31 8.13
CA PHE A 161 10.46 12.41 9.57
C PHE A 161 9.60 11.24 10.10
N LEU A 162 8.43 11.02 9.48
CA LEU A 162 7.50 9.97 9.89
C LEU A 162 7.97 8.58 9.46
N GLU A 163 8.74 8.44 8.37
CA GLU A 163 9.44 7.18 8.03
C GLU A 163 10.42 6.74 9.11
N LYS A 164 11.18 7.69 9.68
CA LYS A 164 12.11 7.40 10.79
C LYS A 164 11.37 6.94 12.04
N LEU A 165 10.20 7.50 12.32
CA LEU A 165 9.32 7.05 13.42
C LEU A 165 8.71 5.67 13.16
N ALA A 166 8.38 5.34 11.91
CA ALA A 166 7.84 4.05 11.48
C ALA A 166 8.87 2.89 11.42
N GLY A 167 10.15 3.20 11.60
CA GLY A 167 11.28 2.27 11.52
C GLY A 167 11.75 2.02 10.07
N SER A 168 13.07 1.92 9.91
CA SER A 168 13.86 2.05 8.67
C SER A 168 13.69 0.96 7.59
N LYS A 169 12.49 0.73 7.05
CA LYS A 169 12.30 -0.21 5.91
C LYS A 169 11.45 0.28 4.73
N PHE A 170 10.95 1.52 4.71
CA PHE A 170 10.08 2.00 3.61
C PHE A 170 10.82 2.42 2.32
N ARG A 171 12.15 2.56 2.39
CA ARG A 171 13.01 3.13 1.32
C ARG A 171 13.18 2.28 0.05
N ARG A 172 12.22 1.42 -0.33
CA ARG A 172 12.30 0.65 -1.59
C ARG A 172 11.19 0.88 -2.61
N HIS A 173 10.16 1.69 -2.32
CA HIS A 173 9.07 1.89 -3.30
C HIS A 173 8.71 3.33 -3.68
N ALA A 174 9.26 4.36 -3.04
CA ALA A 174 8.84 5.75 -3.33
C ALA A 174 9.87 6.62 -4.08
N SER A 175 10.97 6.07 -4.60
CA SER A 175 12.01 6.87 -5.28
C SER A 175 12.44 6.27 -6.61
N HIS A 176 11.57 6.35 -7.62
CA HIS A 176 11.96 6.25 -9.04
C HIS A 176 11.29 7.31 -9.93
N HIS A 177 11.03 8.51 -9.40
CA HIS A 177 10.91 9.70 -10.25
C HIS A 177 12.02 10.68 -9.89
N ARG A 178 13.24 10.37 -10.37
CA ARG A 178 14.23 11.41 -10.62
C ARG A 178 13.87 12.05 -11.96
N PHE A 179 13.60 13.35 -11.91
CA PHE A 179 13.70 14.24 -13.05
C PHE A 179 14.98 13.96 -13.83
N ARG A 180 14.86 13.83 -15.16
CA ARG A 180 15.99 13.89 -16.06
C ARG A 180 15.62 14.76 -17.27
N ASN A 181 16.31 15.90 -17.30
CA ASN A 181 16.52 16.90 -18.34
C ASN A 181 15.33 17.78 -18.72
#